data_AF-A0A849GWG4-F1
#
_entry.id   AF-A0A849GWG4-F1
#
_cell.length_a   1.000
_cell.length_b   1.000
_cell.length_c   1.000
_cell.angle_alpha   90.00
_cell.angle_beta   90.00
_cell.angle_gamma   90.00
#
_symmetry.space_group_name_H-M   'P 1'
#
loop_
_entity.id
_entity.type
_entity.pdbx_description
1 polymer ?
#
loop_
_entity_poly.entity_id
_entity_poly.type
_entity_poly.pdbx_seq_one_letter_code
_entity_poly.pdbx_strand_id
1 'polypeptide(L)' 'MTLDIDFIRAQFPAFSEPSLRNLAFFENAGGSYPCRHVTERLERFYRERKVQPYGSFDASRIGGEEMD' A
#
# COMPACT_ATOMS: atom_id res chain seq x y z
N MET A 1 4.09 -12.51 24.89
CA MET A 1 4.42 -12.47 23.45
C MET A 1 4.98 -11.08 23.16
N THR A 2 6.15 -10.99 22.54
CA THR A 2 6.83 -9.70 22.28
C THR A 2 6.64 -9.34 20.81
N LEU A 3 6.29 -8.08 20.56
CA LEU A 3 6.12 -7.56 19.21
C LEU A 3 7.49 -7.18 18.63
N ASP A 4 7.85 -7.73 17.48
CA ASP A 4 9.07 -7.37 16.76
C ASP A 4 8.87 -6.06 16.01
N ILE A 5 9.36 -4.97 16.60
CA ILE A 5 9.20 -3.61 16.06
C ILE A 5 10.04 -3.39 14.81
N ASP A 6 11.22 -3.98 14.74
CA ASP A 6 12.11 -3.80 13.58
C ASP A 6 11.52 -4.47 12.35
N PHE A 7 10.99 -5.69 12.52
CA PHE A 7 10.25 -6.38 11.46
C PHE A 7 9.05 -5.57 10.96
N ILE A 8 8.28 -4.97 11.87
CA ILE A 8 7.09 -4.17 11.52
C ILE A 8 7.49 -2.91 10.78
N ARG A 9 8.47 -2.15 11.27
CA ARG A 9 8.93 -0.91 10.63
C ARG A 9 9.49 -1.18 9.23
N ALA A 10 10.15 -2.32 9.02
CA ALA A 10 10.62 -2.74 7.70
C ALA A 10 9.48 -2.93 6.67
N GLN A 11 8.22 -3.06 7.10
CA GLN A 11 7.07 -3.14 6.18
C GLN A 11 6.57 -1.77 5.70
N PHE A 12 7.13 -0.64 6.17
CA PHE A 12 6.69 0.71 5.80
C PHE A 12 7.80 1.45 5.04
N PRO A 13 7.69 1.60 3.71
CA PRO A 13 8.74 2.20 2.87
C PRO A 13 9.17 3.61 3.30
N ALA A 14 8.26 4.37 3.92
CA ALA A 14 8.54 5.71 4.43
C ALA A 14 9.75 5.76 5.40
N PHE A 15 10.03 4.69 6.16
CA PHE A 15 11.20 4.66 7.05
C PHE A 15 12.54 4.46 6.32
N SER A 16 12.51 4.07 5.05
CA SER A 16 13.70 3.94 4.19
C SER A 16 13.87 5.11 3.21
N GLU A 17 12.89 6.01 3.14
CA GLU A 17 12.87 7.11 2.17
C GLU A 17 13.92 8.18 2.52
N PRO A 18 14.90 8.45 1.63
CA PRO A 18 15.98 9.40 1.91
C PRO A 18 15.53 10.80 2.29
N SER A 19 14.42 11.27 1.71
CA SER A 19 13.84 12.60 2.00
C SER A 19 13.19 12.72 3.37
N LEU A 20 12.90 11.60 4.04
CA LEU A 20 12.27 11.55 5.37
C LEU A 20 13.26 11.25 6.50
N ARG A 21 14.55 11.12 6.20
CA ARG A 21 15.57 10.83 7.22
C ARG A 21 15.59 11.90 8.31
N ASN A 22 15.83 11.45 9.55
CA ASN A 22 15.85 12.28 10.77
C ASN A 22 14.50 12.90 11.16
N LEU A 23 13.39 12.49 10.54
CA LEU A 23 12.04 12.87 10.97
C LEU A 23 11.39 11.74 11.77
N ALA A 24 10.70 12.10 12.83
CA ALA A 24 9.81 11.21 13.56
C ALA A 24 8.35 11.64 13.31
N PHE A 25 7.53 10.71 12.84
CA PHE A 25 6.16 10.98 12.44
C PHE A 25 5.18 10.73 13.60
N PHE A 26 4.60 11.81 14.13
CA PHE A 26 3.64 11.78 15.25
C PHE A 26 2.23 12.26 14.87
N GLU A 27 1.94 12.43 13.58
CA GLU A 27 0.67 12.99 13.06
C GLU A 27 -0.27 11.92 12.48
N ASN A 28 -0.27 10.71 13.06
CA ASN A 28 -1.05 9.57 12.52
C ASN A 28 -2.57 9.83 12.47
N ALA A 29 -3.08 10.74 13.30
CA ALA A 29 -4.48 11.16 13.28
C ALA A 29 -4.86 11.91 11.99
N GLY A 30 -3.91 12.61 11.36
CA GLY A 30 -4.13 13.32 10.09
C GLY A 30 -3.87 12.46 8.84
N GLY A 31 -3.25 11.30 9.01
CA GLY A 31 -2.90 10.38 7.92
C GLY A 31 -1.75 9.47 8.34
N SER A 32 -1.60 8.32 7.69
CA SER A 32 -0.56 7.34 8.03
C SER A 32 0.25 6.95 6.80
N TYR A 33 1.50 6.54 7.00
CA TYR A 33 2.27 5.90 5.94
C TYR A 33 1.69 4.50 5.64
N PRO A 34 1.41 4.17 4.37
CA PRO A 34 0.92 2.85 4.02
C PRO A 34 2.03 1.80 4.18
N CYS A 35 1.65 0.58 4.55
CA CYS A 35 2.57 -0.55 4.49
C CYS A 35 2.77 -0.99 3.03
N ARG A 36 3.92 -1.60 2.73
CA ARG A 36 4.30 -2.00 1.38
C ARG A 36 3.26 -2.91 0.73
N HIS A 37 2.62 -3.80 1.48
CA HIS A 37 1.60 -4.71 0.95
C HIS A 37 0.35 -3.99 0.43
N VAL A 38 0.07 -2.77 0.90
CA VAL A 38 -1.02 -1.93 0.39
C VAL A 38 -0.56 -1.22 -0.88
N THR A 39 0.62 -0.60 -0.85
CA THR A 39 1.15 0.11 -2.03
C THR A 39 1.43 -0.83 -3.19
N GLU A 40 1.97 -2.02 -2.94
CA GLU A 40 2.23 -3.06 -3.96
C GLU A 40 0.93 -3.55 -4.62
N ARG A 41 -0.16 -3.70 -3.84
CA ARG A 41 -1.49 -4.05 -4.39
C ARG A 41 -2.03 -2.94 -5.28
N LEU A 42 -1.92 -1.69 -4.82
CA LEU A 42 -2.33 -0.52 -5.61
C LEU A 42 -1.50 -0.42 -6.89
N GLU A 43 -0.18 -0.58 -6.81
CA GLU A 43 0.70 -0.55 -7.98
C GLU A 43 0.31 -1.62 -9.00
N ARG A 44 0.10 -2.87 -8.56
CA ARG A 44 -0.38 -3.95 -9.44
C ARG A 44 -1.71 -3.58 -10.09
N PHE A 45 -2.67 -3.11 -9.30
CA PHE A 45 -3.98 -2.71 -9.81
C PHE A 45 -3.86 -1.62 -10.88
N TYR A 46 -3.07 -0.59 -10.61
CA TYR A 46 -2.86 0.52 -11.54
C TYR A 46 -2.15 0.10 -12.83
N ARG A 47 -1.20 -0.83 -12.73
CA ARG A 47 -0.45 -1.32 -13.88
C ARG A 47 -1.25 -2.28 -14.76
N GLU A 48 -2.05 -3.16 -14.17
CA GLU A 48 -2.63 -4.30 -14.87
C GLU A 48 -4.15 -4.22 -15.07
N ARG A 49 -4.88 -3.48 -14.22
CA ARG A 49 -6.33 -3.63 -14.04
C ARG A 49 -7.10 -2.32 -13.93
N LYS A 50 -6.44 -1.17 -14.12
CA LYS A 50 -7.06 0.16 -14.00
C LYS A 50 -7.91 0.49 -15.22
N VAL A 51 -9.09 -0.10 -15.27
CA VAL A 51 -10.17 0.15 -16.22
C VAL A 51 -11.49 0.27 -15.46
N GLN A 52 -12.59 0.55 -16.15
CA GLN A 52 -13.92 0.47 -15.55
C GLN A 52 -14.16 -0.95 -15.02
N PRO A 53 -14.46 -1.17 -13.73
CA PRO A 53 -14.67 -2.50 -13.17
C PRO A 53 -15.95 -3.18 -13.67
N TYR A 54 -16.03 -4.51 -13.50
CA TYR A 54 -17.22 -5.35 -13.75
C TYR A 54 -17.68 -5.49 -15.22
N GLY A 55 -16.75 -5.31 -16.17
CA GLY A 55 -16.95 -5.56 -17.59
C GLY A 55 -16.65 -7.01 -18.00
N SER A 56 -16.79 -7.29 -19.30
CA SER A 56 -16.72 -8.65 -19.84
C SER A 56 -15.30 -9.20 -20.09
N PHE A 57 -14.26 -8.35 -20.05
CA PHE A 57 -12.86 -8.75 -20.29
C PHE A 57 -12.07 -8.86 -18.98
N ASP A 58 -11.04 -9.70 -18.97
CA ASP A 58 -10.38 -10.15 -17.74
C ASP A 58 -9.88 -9.04 -16.82
N ALA A 59 -9.17 -8.04 -17.34
CA ALA A 59 -8.65 -6.95 -16.52
C ALA A 59 -9.77 -6.16 -15.81
N SER A 60 -10.93 -6.03 -16.45
CA SER A 60 -12.10 -5.35 -15.88
C SER A 60 -12.84 -6.21 -14.86
N ARG A 61 -13.02 -7.51 -15.15
CA ARG A 61 -13.65 -8.46 -14.22
C ARG A 61 -12.82 -8.63 -12.95
N ILE A 62 -11.54 -8.98 -13.10
CA ILE A 62 -10.64 -9.22 -11.97
C ILE A 62 -10.41 -7.92 -11.18
N GLY A 63 -10.32 -6.77 -11.87
CA GLY A 63 -10.22 -5.48 -11.20
C GLY A 63 -11.44 -5.13 -10.33
N GLY A 64 -12.64 -5.62 -10.67
CA GLY A 64 -13.84 -5.49 -9.85
C GLY A 64 -13.81 -6.43 -8.63
N GLU A 65 -13.43 -7.70 -8.84
CA GLU A 65 -13.29 -8.69 -7.76
C GLU A 65 -12.30 -8.27 -6.65
N GLU A 66 -11.33 -7.39 -6.96
CA GLU A 66 -10.38 -6.83 -5.98
C GLU A 66 -10.90 -5.61 -5.20
N MET A 67 -12.04 -5.03 -5.61
CA MET A 67 -12.68 -3.92 -4.90
C MET A 67 -13.70 -4.36 -3.85
N ASP A 68 -14.15 -5.60 -3.92
CA ASP A 68 -15.04 -6.25 -2.95
C ASP A 68 -14.27 -6.72 -1.69
#